data_AF-A0A0L6WJJ0-F1
#
_entry.id   AF-A0A0L6WJJ0-F1
#
_cell.length_a   1.000
_cell.length_b   1.000
_cell.length_c   1.000
_cell.angle_alpha   90.00
_cell.angle_beta   90.00
_cell.angle_gamma   90.00
#
_symmetry.space_group_name_H-M   'P 1'
#
loop_
_entity.id
_entity.type
_entity.pdbx_description
1 polymer ?
#
loop_
_entity_poly.entity_id
_entity_poly.type
_entity_poly.pdbx_seq_one_letter_code
_entity_poly.pdbx_strand_id
1 'polypeptide(L)'
;MSLARAGKIGRVLSRAMSISSYTTPDRITLYDVPNLFTPGDIRRAIGDKIQEGVVSVQIDYKGFRPSGKAMINLEKTEQLGRALKALTPLYVCGIQVQPVPHYSSDPFQDSGNGSRVTGNGPDGNYPNVERNVVLWGLPGRTSVTEVTAALSKFKTDEKKGKAVVVKLDK
;
A
#
# COMPACT_ATOMS: atom_id res chain seq x y z
N MET A 1 63.08 -37.43 -16.71
CA MET A 1 62.45 -36.19 -16.22
C MET A 1 61.26 -35.86 -17.12
N SER A 2 60.09 -35.66 -16.50
CA SER A 2 58.90 -34.90 -16.92
C SER A 2 58.43 -34.95 -18.38
N LEU A 3 57.23 -35.51 -18.60
CA LEU A 3 56.28 -35.01 -19.59
C LEU A 3 54.85 -35.24 -19.08
N ALA A 4 54.08 -34.16 -19.14
CA ALA A 4 52.84 -33.92 -18.43
C ALA A 4 51.61 -34.63 -19.01
N ARG A 5 50.63 -34.94 -18.16
CA ARG A 5 49.23 -35.16 -18.57
C ARG A 5 48.26 -34.42 -17.63
N ALA A 6 47.88 -33.25 -18.14
CA ALA A 6 46.58 -32.57 -18.08
C ALA A 6 45.62 -32.91 -16.93
N GLY A 7 45.42 -31.88 -16.09
CA GLY A 7 44.47 -31.86 -15.00
C GLY A 7 43.01 -32.07 -15.44
N LYS A 8 42.28 -32.78 -14.59
CA LYS A 8 40.83 -32.91 -14.64
C LYS A 8 40.20 -31.53 -14.47
N ILE A 9 39.62 -31.12 -15.59
CA ILE A 9 38.76 -29.96 -15.81
C ILE A 9 37.73 -29.86 -14.67
N GLY A 10 37.73 -28.70 -14.03
CA GLY A 10 36.85 -28.35 -12.93
C GLY A 10 35.39 -28.52 -13.31
N ARG A 11 34.66 -29.26 -12.47
CA ARG A 11 33.20 -29.23 -12.48
C ARG A 11 32.75 -27.83 -12.10
N VAL A 12 32.32 -27.09 -13.12
CA VAL A 12 31.05 -26.36 -13.15
C VAL A 12 30.65 -25.78 -11.80
N LEU A 13 31.35 -24.74 -11.38
CA LEU A 13 30.75 -23.70 -10.54
C LEU A 13 29.90 -22.83 -11.49
N SER A 14 28.76 -23.38 -11.94
CA SER A 14 27.68 -22.58 -12.51
C SER A 14 27.08 -21.79 -11.36
N ARG A 15 27.78 -20.70 -11.04
CA ARG A 15 27.33 -19.59 -10.23
C ARG A 15 26.01 -19.14 -10.82
N ALA A 16 24.91 -19.62 -10.25
CA ALA A 16 23.60 -19.00 -10.42
C ALA A 16 23.68 -17.63 -9.73
N MET A 17 24.33 -16.67 -10.39
CA MET A 17 23.96 -15.28 -10.25
C MET A 17 22.56 -15.22 -10.84
N SER A 18 21.55 -15.40 -9.98
CA SER A 18 20.20 -15.00 -10.34
C SER A 18 20.33 -13.56 -10.80
N ILE A 19 19.97 -13.31 -12.05
CA ILE A 19 19.74 -11.98 -12.58
C ILE A 19 18.90 -11.28 -11.51
N SER A 20 19.53 -10.39 -10.74
CA SER A 20 18.84 -9.42 -9.91
C SER A 20 17.98 -8.68 -10.91
N SER A 21 16.71 -9.06 -11.03
CA SER A 21 15.73 -8.31 -11.77
C SER A 21 15.84 -6.89 -11.24
N TYR A 22 16.40 -5.99 -12.05
CA TYR A 22 16.42 -4.57 -11.75
C TYR A 22 14.97 -4.14 -11.75
N THR A 23 14.34 -4.31 -10.59
CA THR A 23 12.97 -3.90 -10.36
C THR A 23 13.02 -2.39 -10.48
N THR A 24 12.45 -1.86 -11.55
CA THR A 24 12.35 -0.42 -11.70
C THR A 24 11.30 0.03 -10.71
N PRO A 25 11.60 1.03 -9.86
CA PRO A 25 10.60 1.50 -8.91
C PRO A 25 9.45 2.09 -9.71
N ASP A 26 8.23 1.64 -9.45
CA ASP A 26 7.04 1.96 -10.24
C ASP A 26 6.10 2.95 -9.53
N ARG A 27 6.30 3.14 -8.22
CA ARG A 27 5.45 3.98 -7.37
C ARG A 27 6.25 4.58 -6.20
N ILE A 28 5.63 5.50 -5.47
CA ILE A 28 6.25 6.15 -4.29
C ILE A 28 5.52 5.66 -3.03
N THR A 29 6.27 5.16 -2.05
CA THR A 29 5.75 4.90 -0.70
C THR A 29 6.04 6.10 0.19
N LEU A 30 5.01 6.63 0.84
CA LEU A 30 5.15 7.56 1.95
C LEU A 30 5.22 6.77 3.26
N TYR A 31 6.23 7.06 4.07
CA TYR A 31 6.39 6.58 5.44
C TYR A 31 6.05 7.67 6.44
N ASP A 32 5.85 7.25 7.69
CA ASP A 32 5.49 8.11 8.82
C ASP A 32 4.19 8.89 8.59
N VAL A 33 3.25 8.28 7.86
CA VAL A 33 1.92 8.84 7.61
C VAL A 33 1.07 8.66 8.86
N PRO A 34 0.56 9.74 9.49
CA PRO A 34 -0.38 9.64 10.60
C PRO A 34 -1.62 8.82 10.24
N ASN A 35 -2.06 7.96 11.17
CA ASN A 35 -3.22 7.08 10.97
C ASN A 35 -4.56 7.82 10.78
N LEU A 36 -4.59 9.13 11.05
CA LEU A 36 -5.77 9.97 10.85
C LEU A 36 -5.87 10.53 9.44
N PHE A 37 -4.79 10.46 8.65
CA PHE A 37 -4.81 11.01 7.30
C PHE A 37 -5.67 10.16 6.39
N THR A 38 -6.39 10.84 5.52
CA THR A 38 -7.16 10.24 4.43
C THR A 38 -6.38 10.33 3.12
N PRO A 39 -6.72 9.52 2.10
CA PRO A 39 -6.14 9.69 0.78
C PRO A 39 -6.32 11.10 0.22
N GLY A 40 -7.44 11.76 0.57
CA GLY A 40 -7.73 13.14 0.17
C GLY A 40 -6.79 14.18 0.81
N ASP A 41 -6.34 13.96 2.04
CA ASP A 41 -5.38 14.85 2.70
C ASP A 41 -4.01 14.77 2.02
N ILE A 42 -3.57 13.54 1.73
CA ILE A 42 -2.33 13.29 1.02
C ILE A 42 -2.41 13.87 -0.40
N ARG A 43 -3.52 13.63 -1.12
CA ARG A 43 -3.73 14.16 -2.48
C ARG A 43 -3.68 15.68 -2.51
N ARG A 44 -4.28 16.36 -1.53
CA ARG A 44 -4.20 17.82 -1.40
C ARG A 44 -2.77 18.28 -1.15
N ALA A 45 -2.04 17.63 -0.25
CA ALA A 45 -0.66 18.01 0.08
C ALA A 45 0.34 17.80 -1.08
N ILE A 46 0.10 16.82 -1.95
CA ILE A 46 0.96 16.58 -3.11
C ILE A 46 0.54 17.38 -4.35
N GLY A 47 -0.71 17.86 -4.42
CA GLY A 47 -1.24 18.56 -5.61
C GLY A 47 -0.41 19.79 -6.00
N ASP A 48 0.10 20.52 -5.00
CA ASP A 48 0.94 21.71 -5.25
C ASP A 48 2.37 21.35 -5.70
N LYS A 49 2.81 20.10 -5.46
CA LYS A 49 4.18 19.64 -5.73
C LYS A 49 4.28 18.78 -6.99
N ILE A 50 3.25 18.01 -7.28
CA ILE A 50 3.15 17.13 -8.44
C ILE A 50 1.93 17.58 -9.25
N GLN A 51 2.18 18.41 -10.26
CA GLN A 51 1.13 19.06 -11.04
C GLN A 51 0.33 18.07 -11.90
N GLU A 52 0.95 16.97 -12.35
CA GLU A 52 0.32 15.99 -13.25
C GLU A 52 0.89 14.58 -13.01
N GLY A 53 0.11 13.56 -13.37
CA GLY A 53 0.57 12.16 -13.39
C GLY A 53 0.34 11.36 -12.12
N VAL A 54 -0.44 11.85 -11.14
CA VAL A 54 -0.90 11.02 -10.01
C VAL A 54 -2.20 10.31 -10.40
N VAL A 55 -2.13 8.98 -10.55
CA VAL A 55 -3.30 8.14 -10.87
C VAL A 55 -4.15 7.91 -9.63
N SER A 56 -3.51 7.52 -8.53
CA SER A 56 -4.20 7.26 -7.27
C SER A 56 -3.28 7.44 -6.08
N VAL A 57 -3.91 7.73 -4.95
CA VAL A 57 -3.27 7.74 -3.63
C VAL A 57 -4.03 6.73 -2.78
N GLN A 58 -3.30 5.82 -2.17
CA GLN A 58 -3.88 4.74 -1.37
C GLN A 58 -3.20 4.70 -0.01
N ILE A 59 -3.96 4.38 1.04
CA ILE A 59 -3.40 4.13 2.37
C ILE A 59 -3.18 2.63 2.49
N ASP A 60 -2.03 2.26 3.03
CA ASP A 60 -1.77 0.87 3.36
C ASP A 60 -2.42 0.51 4.70
N TYR A 61 -3.08 -0.64 4.76
CA TYR A 61 -3.83 -1.09 5.94
C TYR A 61 -3.32 -2.44 6.42
N LYS A 62 -3.15 -2.63 7.72
CA LYS A 62 -2.85 -3.92 8.33
C LYS A 62 -3.87 -4.22 9.43
N GLY A 63 -4.62 -5.31 9.28
CA GLY A 63 -5.70 -5.63 10.23
C GLY A 63 -6.86 -4.62 10.17
N PHE A 64 -7.15 -4.04 8.99
CA PHE A 64 -8.12 -2.95 8.80
C PHE A 64 -7.78 -1.67 9.57
N ARG A 65 -6.50 -1.48 9.90
CA ARG A 65 -5.98 -0.28 10.53
C ARG A 65 -4.91 0.34 9.64
N PRO A 66 -4.85 1.67 9.48
CA PRO A 66 -3.77 2.31 8.74
C PRO A 66 -2.41 1.86 9.28
N SER A 67 -1.50 1.46 8.39
CA SER A 67 -0.19 0.91 8.75
C SER A 67 0.86 1.99 9.03
N GLY A 68 0.52 3.26 8.83
CA GLY A 68 1.44 4.37 8.82
C GLY A 68 2.13 4.61 7.48
N LYS A 69 1.66 3.95 6.41
CA LYS A 69 2.19 4.08 5.05
C LYS A 69 1.09 4.47 4.06
N ALA A 70 1.50 5.16 3.01
CA ALA A 70 0.64 5.43 1.86
C ALA A 70 1.41 5.20 0.56
N MET A 71 0.69 4.92 -0.51
CA MET A 71 1.24 4.66 -1.83
C MET A 71 0.69 5.69 -2.81
N ILE A 72 1.59 6.31 -3.56
CA ILE A 72 1.25 7.21 -4.67
C ILE A 72 1.58 6.47 -5.95
N ASN A 73 0.53 6.17 -6.71
CA ASN A 73 0.66 5.56 -8.03
C ASN A 73 0.76 6.68 -9.07
N LEU A 74 1.83 6.61 -9.86
CA LEU A 74 2.06 7.54 -10.96
C LEU A 74 1.58 6.93 -12.27
N GLU A 75 1.24 7.79 -13.23
CA GLU A 75 0.80 7.36 -14.56
C GLU A 75 1.96 6.76 -15.34
N LYS A 76 3.17 7.33 -15.17
CA LYS A 76 4.38 6.91 -15.87
C LYS A 76 5.55 6.82 -14.91
N THR A 77 6.29 5.72 -15.01
CA THR A 77 7.50 5.48 -14.20
C THR A 77 8.57 6.56 -14.39
N GLU A 78 8.63 7.18 -15.57
CA GLU A 78 9.56 8.28 -15.89
C GLU A 78 9.37 9.51 -14.98
N GLN A 79 8.15 9.71 -14.46
CA GLN A 79 7.83 10.84 -13.58
C GLN A 79 8.34 10.63 -12.15
N LEU A 80 8.70 9.41 -11.76
CA LEU A 80 9.05 9.05 -10.39
C LEU A 80 10.24 9.82 -9.85
N GLY A 81 11.30 9.98 -10.65
CA GLY A 81 12.49 10.73 -10.24
C GLY A 81 12.20 12.22 -9.99
N ARG A 82 11.37 12.84 -10.84
CA ARG A 82 10.95 14.24 -10.68
C ARG A 82 10.01 14.39 -9.48
N ALA A 83 9.04 13.48 -9.35
CA ALA A 83 8.07 13.47 -8.26
C ALA A 83 8.77 13.31 -6.90
N LEU A 84 9.68 12.34 -6.75
CA LEU A 84 10.44 12.14 -5.50
C LEU A 84 11.22 13.39 -5.09
N LYS A 85 11.88 14.07 -6.04
CA LYS A 85 12.59 15.33 -5.77
C LYS A 85 11.64 16.43 -5.29
N ALA A 86 10.48 16.59 -5.95
CA ALA A 86 9.49 17.59 -5.56
C ALA A 86 8.85 17.31 -4.19
N LEU A 87 8.71 16.02 -3.86
CA LEU A 87 8.17 15.59 -2.58
C LEU A 87 9.21 15.62 -1.44
N THR A 88 10.50 15.82 -1.67
CA THR A 88 11.48 15.78 -0.57
C THR A 88 11.97 17.19 -0.21
N PRO A 89 11.62 17.75 0.96
CA PRO A 89 10.76 17.19 2.03
C PRO A 89 9.25 17.39 1.79
N LEU A 90 8.41 16.47 2.29
CA LEU A 90 6.94 16.56 2.22
C LEU A 90 6.40 16.75 3.63
N TYR A 91 5.52 17.73 3.78
CA TYR A 91 4.75 17.96 4.99
C TYR A 91 3.28 17.84 4.64
N VAL A 92 2.54 17.08 5.45
CA VAL A 92 1.09 16.95 5.35
C VAL A 92 0.53 17.41 6.68
N CYS A 93 -0.29 18.46 6.67
CA CYS A 93 -0.84 19.09 7.88
C CYS A 93 0.22 19.40 8.96
N GLY A 94 1.42 19.84 8.54
CA GLY A 94 2.53 20.18 9.45
C GLY A 94 3.37 19.00 9.94
N ILE A 95 3.01 17.76 9.59
CA ILE A 95 3.78 16.55 9.93
C ILE A 95 4.65 16.16 8.75
N GLN A 96 5.94 15.95 8.99
CA GLN A 96 6.86 15.48 7.97
C GLN A 96 6.56 14.02 7.63
N VAL A 97 6.41 13.73 6.34
CA VAL A 97 6.28 12.36 5.83
C VAL A 97 7.44 12.07 4.88
N GLN A 98 7.88 10.81 4.82
CA GLN A 98 9.08 10.44 4.07
C GLN A 98 8.71 9.74 2.76
N PRO A 99 8.87 10.39 1.60
CA PRO A 99 8.69 9.74 0.30
C PRO A 99 9.91 8.87 -0.07
N VAL A 100 9.66 7.61 -0.42
CA VAL A 100 10.69 6.63 -0.80
C VAL A 100 10.23 5.90 -2.07
N PRO A 101 11.11 5.64 -3.05
CA PRO A 101 10.79 4.78 -4.18
C PRO A 101 10.38 3.39 -3.70
N HIS A 102 9.29 2.87 -4.25
CA HIS A 102 8.83 1.52 -3.99
C HIS A 102 9.25 0.59 -5.12
N TYR A 103 9.77 -0.58 -4.77
CA TYR A 103 10.23 -1.60 -5.69
C TYR A 103 9.31 -2.82 -5.57
N SER A 104 8.49 -3.06 -6.59
CA SER A 104 7.60 -4.22 -6.65
C SER A 104 8.41 -5.49 -6.91
N SER A 105 8.67 -6.28 -5.87
CA SER A 105 9.48 -7.51 -5.98
C SER A 105 8.81 -8.66 -6.75
N ASP A 106 7.57 -8.49 -7.22
CA ASP A 106 6.79 -9.55 -7.84
C ASP A 106 6.20 -9.13 -9.19
N PRO A 107 6.71 -9.62 -10.33
CA PRO A 107 6.18 -9.31 -11.66
C PRO A 107 4.82 -9.98 -11.97
N PHE A 108 4.34 -10.88 -11.09
CA PHE A 108 3.13 -11.69 -11.32
C PHE A 108 1.91 -11.34 -10.44
N GLN A 109 2.02 -10.37 -9.52
CA GLN A 109 0.91 -10.01 -8.62
C GLN A 109 0.08 -8.79 -9.07
N ASP A 110 0.48 -8.10 -10.14
CA ASP A 110 -0.09 -6.81 -10.55
C ASP A 110 -1.01 -6.86 -11.80
N SER A 111 -1.35 -8.05 -12.29
CA SER A 111 -2.07 -8.25 -13.57
C SER A 111 -3.60 -8.18 -13.47
N GLY A 112 -4.13 -7.27 -12.66
CA GLY A 112 -5.57 -7.03 -12.61
C GLY A 112 -5.92 -5.63 -12.11
N ASN A 113 -6.12 -4.69 -13.06
CA ASN A 113 -6.78 -3.38 -12.88
C ASN A 113 -6.71 -2.77 -11.47
N GLY A 114 -5.57 -2.14 -11.16
CA GLY A 114 -5.42 -1.29 -9.98
C GLY A 114 -4.59 -1.94 -8.88
N SER A 115 -3.39 -1.39 -8.71
CA SER A 115 -2.46 -1.56 -7.60
C SER A 115 -3.06 -2.25 -6.37
N ARG A 116 -2.74 -3.53 -6.20
CA ARG A 116 -3.21 -4.27 -5.03
C ARG A 116 -2.42 -3.77 -3.83
N VAL A 117 -3.06 -2.93 -3.03
CA VAL A 117 -2.60 -2.64 -1.66
C VAL A 117 -2.48 -4.00 -0.97
N THR A 118 -1.29 -4.33 -0.48
CA THR A 118 -1.03 -5.60 0.24
C THR A 118 -1.85 -5.70 1.53
N GLY A 119 -2.42 -4.57 1.94
CA GLY A 119 -3.30 -4.45 3.07
C GLY A 119 -4.71 -4.95 2.85
N ASN A 120 -5.37 -5.28 3.96
CA ASN A 120 -6.78 -5.61 4.02
C ASN A 120 -7.67 -4.35 4.12
N GLY A 121 -7.28 -3.27 3.43
CA GLY A 121 -8.00 -2.00 3.44
C GLY A 121 -9.15 -1.97 2.42
N PRO A 122 -9.79 -0.79 2.23
CA PRO A 122 -10.81 -0.58 1.20
C PRO A 122 -10.32 -0.96 -0.21
N ASP A 123 -9.04 -0.75 -0.49
CA ASP A 123 -8.38 -1.07 -1.76
C ASP A 123 -7.73 -2.47 -1.79
N GLY A 124 -7.88 -3.26 -0.71
CA GLY A 124 -7.18 -4.52 -0.47
C GLY A 124 -7.65 -5.75 -1.26
N ASN A 125 -8.50 -5.56 -2.27
CA ASN A 125 -9.17 -6.63 -3.01
C ASN A 125 -9.76 -7.71 -2.08
N TYR A 126 -10.32 -7.27 -0.94
CA TYR A 126 -11.14 -8.12 -0.07
C TYR A 126 -12.42 -8.42 -0.85
N PRO A 127 -12.87 -9.69 -0.93
CA PRO A 127 -14.07 -10.06 -1.68
C PRO A 127 -15.27 -9.35 -1.05
N ASN A 128 -15.62 -8.20 -1.61
CA ASN A 128 -16.68 -7.31 -1.13
C ASN A 128 -18.03 -7.85 -1.60
N VAL A 129 -18.34 -9.10 -1.23
CA VAL A 129 -19.60 -9.77 -1.55
C VAL A 129 -20.77 -9.03 -0.89
N GLU A 130 -20.50 -8.24 0.16
CA GLU A 130 -21.44 -7.42 0.92
C GLU A 130 -20.81 -6.04 1.18
N ARG A 131 -21.59 -4.95 1.17
CA ARG A 131 -21.11 -3.56 1.39
C ARG A 131 -20.66 -3.37 2.85
N ASN A 132 -19.46 -3.83 3.18
CA ASN A 132 -18.92 -3.79 4.52
C ASN A 132 -18.18 -2.47 4.80
N VAL A 133 -18.30 -1.97 6.03
CA VAL A 133 -17.55 -0.81 6.52
C VAL A 133 -16.80 -1.23 7.78
N VAL A 134 -15.51 -0.90 7.84
CA VAL A 134 -14.71 -1.12 9.06
C VAL A 134 -14.48 0.21 9.77
N LEU A 135 -14.90 0.26 11.03
CA LEU A 135 -14.67 1.40 11.91
C LEU A 135 -13.47 1.12 12.80
N TRP A 136 -12.53 2.07 12.82
CA TRP A 136 -11.34 2.02 13.68
C TRP A 136 -11.25 3.28 14.52
N GLY A 137 -10.54 3.19 15.66
CA GLY A 137 -10.33 4.33 16.56
C GLY A 137 -11.50 4.63 17.50
N LEU A 138 -12.48 3.72 17.62
CA LEU A 138 -13.57 3.87 18.57
C LEU A 138 -13.04 3.82 20.02
N PRO A 139 -13.59 4.63 20.95
CA PRO A 139 -13.27 4.54 22.37
C PRO A 139 -13.44 3.12 22.91
N GLY A 140 -12.57 2.68 23.82
CA GLY A 140 -12.57 1.31 24.35
C GLY A 140 -13.86 0.89 25.09
N ARG A 141 -14.68 1.87 25.50
CA ARG A 141 -15.98 1.66 26.15
C ARG A 141 -17.18 1.76 25.21
N THR A 142 -16.95 1.90 23.91
CA THR A 142 -18.05 2.01 22.93
C THR A 142 -18.79 0.67 22.85
N SER A 143 -20.08 0.70 23.12
CA SER A 143 -20.92 -0.50 23.03
C SER A 143 -21.33 -0.76 21.58
N VAL A 144 -21.58 -2.03 21.23
CA VAL A 144 -22.09 -2.40 19.91
C VAL A 144 -23.44 -1.72 19.62
N THR A 145 -24.28 -1.54 20.65
CA THR A 145 -25.57 -0.85 20.55
C THR A 145 -25.42 0.63 20.20
N GLU A 146 -24.42 1.32 20.74
CA GLU A 146 -24.11 2.72 20.38
C GLU A 146 -23.67 2.84 18.92
N VAL A 147 -22.81 1.94 18.45
CA VAL A 147 -22.36 1.93 17.05
C VAL A 147 -23.53 1.68 16.11
N THR A 148 -24.39 0.70 16.42
CA THR A 148 -25.59 0.42 15.63
C THR A 148 -26.54 1.62 15.62
N ALA A 149 -26.75 2.27 16.76
CA ALA A 149 -27.57 3.48 16.84
C ALA A 149 -27.00 4.63 16.00
N ALA A 150 -25.68 4.83 16.02
CA ALA A 150 -25.01 5.83 15.19
C ALA A 150 -25.12 5.52 13.69
N LEU A 151 -25.07 4.23 13.32
CA LEU A 151 -25.17 3.78 11.93
C LEU A 151 -26.60 3.69 11.40
N SER A 152 -27.62 3.79 12.27
CA SER A 152 -29.04 3.69 11.90
C SER A 152 -29.51 4.69 10.84
N LYS A 153 -28.79 5.82 10.67
CA LYS A 153 -29.10 6.86 9.68
C LYS A 153 -28.64 6.50 8.26
N PHE A 154 -27.83 5.47 8.09
CA PHE A 154 -27.32 5.05 6.79
C PHE A 154 -28.15 3.87 6.26
N LYS A 155 -28.33 3.81 4.94
CA LYS A 155 -28.99 2.67 4.28
C LYS A 155 -28.04 1.46 4.31
N THR A 156 -28.13 0.63 5.33
CA THR A 156 -27.46 -0.68 5.38
C THR A 156 -28.30 -1.73 4.69
N ASP A 157 -27.72 -2.46 3.72
CA ASP A 157 -28.41 -3.56 3.03
C ASP A 157 -28.69 -4.68 4.06
N GLU A 158 -29.97 -4.84 4.41
CA GLU A 158 -30.45 -5.85 5.33
C GLU A 158 -30.50 -7.22 4.64
N LYS A 159 -29.43 -8.02 4.71
CA LYS A 159 -29.59 -9.46 4.53
C LYS A 159 -30.06 -10.06 5.86
N LYS A 160 -31.33 -10.47 5.91
CA LYS A 160 -32.02 -11.05 7.10
C LYS A 160 -32.21 -10.06 8.27
N GLY A 161 -32.37 -8.76 7.99
CA GLY A 161 -32.94 -7.79 8.93
C GLY A 161 -32.08 -7.39 10.13
N LYS A 162 -30.77 -7.67 10.16
CA LYS A 162 -29.88 -7.20 11.23
C LYS A 162 -28.52 -6.80 10.67
N ALA A 163 -28.14 -5.54 10.84
CA ALA A 163 -26.75 -5.11 10.70
C ALA A 163 -25.90 -5.92 11.70
N VAL A 164 -25.01 -6.77 11.20
CA VAL A 164 -24.12 -7.57 12.04
C VAL A 164 -22.90 -6.72 12.36
N VAL A 165 -22.94 -6.02 13.50
CA VAL A 165 -21.76 -5.33 14.03
C VAL A 165 -20.91 -6.34 14.78
N VAL A 166 -19.76 -6.70 14.20
CA VAL A 166 -18.78 -7.62 14.79
C VAL A 166 -17.65 -6.82 15.39
N LYS A 167 -17.37 -7.02 16.68
CA LYS A 167 -16.17 -6.50 17.31
C LYS A 167 -15.00 -7.42 16.94
N LEU A 168 -13.97 -6.86 16.31
CA LEU A 168 -12.72 -7.57 16.07
C LEU A 168 -11.84 -7.44 17.32
N ASP A 169 -11.61 -8.56 17.99
CA ASP A 169 -10.61 -8.64 19.06
C ASP A 169 -9.19 -8.54 18.49
N LYS A 170 -8.26 -8.01 19.28
CA LYS A 170 -6.87 -7.78 18.87
C LYS A 170 -6.08 -9.08 18.80
#